data_AF-A0A8S2YF82-F1
#
_entry.id   AF-A0A8S2YF82-F1
#
_cell.length_a   1.000
_cell.length_b   1.000
_cell.length_c   1.000
_cell.angle_alpha   90.00
_cell.angle_beta   90.00
_cell.angle_gamma   90.00
#
_symmetry.space_group_name_H-M   'P 1'
#
loop_
_entity.id
_entity.type
_entity.pdbx_description
1 polymer ?
#
loop_
_entity_poly.entity_id
_entity_poly.type
_entity_poly.pdbx_seq_one_letter_code
_entity_poly.pdbx_strand_id
1 'polypeptide(L)'
;IGGINVLIDGTIPKSAGLSSSSALVVCAALTTAVANNITIGKNYLAELCAESEKYIGTQGGGMDQAASCLARTGSAMMISFNPLKAVQVTLPVGCAFVVTHSLTELNKAATAHFNTRVAECRLG
;
A
#
# COMPACT_ATOMS: atom_id res chain seq x y z
N ILE A 1 -0.30 16.99 -18.34
CA ILE A 1 -0.72 16.94 -16.92
C ILE A 1 -0.77 18.38 -16.43
N GLY A 2 -1.91 18.82 -15.87
CA GLY A 2 -2.06 20.14 -15.26
C GLY A 2 -1.74 20.13 -13.77
N GLY A 3 -1.42 21.29 -13.21
CA GLY A 3 -1.25 21.45 -11.76
C GLY A 3 -2.58 21.30 -11.01
N ILE A 4 -2.52 20.85 -9.76
CA ILE A 4 -3.68 20.65 -8.89
C ILE A 4 -3.40 21.19 -7.49
N ASN A 5 -4.44 21.72 -6.84
CA ASN A 5 -4.41 22.05 -5.41
C ASN A 5 -5.09 20.91 -4.65
N VAL A 6 -4.41 20.35 -3.64
CA VAL A 6 -4.88 19.19 -2.90
C VAL A 6 -4.80 19.48 -1.40
N LEU A 7 -5.90 19.23 -0.70
CA LEU A 7 -5.93 19.13 0.76
C LEU A 7 -5.92 17.65 1.12
N ILE A 8 -5.01 17.25 2.01
CA ILE A 8 -4.83 15.85 2.43
C ILE A 8 -5.20 15.73 3.90
N ASP A 9 -6.07 14.77 4.20
CA ASP A 9 -6.41 14.35 5.56
C ASP A 9 -6.37 12.81 5.63
N GLY A 10 -5.94 12.27 6.77
CA GLY A 10 -5.75 10.83 6.92
C GLY A 10 -5.78 10.39 8.37
N THR A 11 -6.54 9.34 8.63
CA THR A 11 -6.80 8.81 9.99
C THR A 11 -5.98 7.56 10.32
N ILE A 12 -5.23 7.01 9.36
CA ILE A 12 -4.37 5.85 9.58
C ILE A 12 -3.19 6.27 10.48
N PRO A 13 -2.97 5.62 11.63
CA PRO A 13 -1.84 5.91 12.51
C PRO A 13 -0.51 5.82 11.75
N LYS A 14 0.29 6.89 11.85
CA LYS A 14 1.56 6.99 11.14
C LYS A 14 2.57 6.01 11.73
N SER A 15 3.39 5.41 10.87
CA SER A 15 4.51 4.54 11.30
C SER A 15 4.10 3.35 12.18
N ALA A 16 2.83 2.93 12.09
CA ALA A 16 2.21 1.91 12.93
C ALA A 16 2.11 0.52 12.28
N GLY A 17 2.72 0.33 11.10
CA GLY A 17 2.59 -0.91 10.34
C GLY A 17 1.25 -1.09 9.60
N LEU A 18 0.40 -0.07 9.55
CA LEU A 18 -0.89 -0.06 8.83
C LEU A 18 -0.84 0.63 7.46
N SER A 19 0.37 0.77 6.90
CA SER A 19 0.58 1.22 5.52
C SER A 19 0.02 2.60 5.17
N SER A 20 0.09 3.54 6.12
CA SER A 20 -0.29 4.94 5.88
C SER A 20 0.48 5.60 4.72
N SER A 21 1.74 5.18 4.47
CA SER A 21 2.55 5.65 3.35
C SER A 21 1.97 5.21 2.01
N SER A 22 1.69 3.90 1.87
CA SER A 22 1.13 3.34 0.64
C SER A 22 -0.27 3.86 0.35
N ALA A 23 -1.09 4.08 1.39
CA ALA A 23 -2.40 4.73 1.25
C ALA A 23 -2.27 6.14 0.67
N LEU A 24 -1.28 6.93 1.14
CA LEU A 24 -0.99 8.26 0.58
C LEU A 24 -0.51 8.18 -0.86
N VAL A 25 0.39 7.26 -1.20
CA VAL A 25 0.88 7.07 -2.59
C VAL A 25 -0.26 6.72 -3.53
N VAL A 26 -1.09 5.75 -3.17
CA VAL A 26 -2.26 5.34 -3.98
C VAL A 26 -3.26 6.48 -4.12
N CYS A 27 -3.55 7.20 -3.03
CA CYS A 27 -4.44 8.36 -3.06
C CYS A 27 -3.90 9.46 -3.98
N ALA A 28 -2.61 9.78 -3.89
CA ALA A 28 -1.96 10.78 -4.74
C ALA A 28 -2.04 10.39 -6.23
N ALA A 29 -1.66 9.14 -6.56
CA ALA A 29 -1.69 8.66 -7.93
C ALA A 29 -3.12 8.66 -8.52
N LEU A 30 -4.11 8.18 -7.74
CA LEU A 30 -5.51 8.19 -8.17
C LEU A 30 -6.05 9.61 -8.33
N THR A 31 -5.73 10.52 -7.40
CA THR A 31 -6.14 11.93 -7.47
C THR A 31 -5.55 12.60 -8.71
N THR A 32 -4.26 12.38 -9.00
CA THR A 32 -3.62 12.89 -10.21
C THR A 32 -4.29 12.34 -11.47
N ALA A 33 -4.60 11.05 -11.52
CA ALA A 33 -5.28 10.44 -12.66
C ALA A 33 -6.67 11.06 -12.88
N VAL A 34 -7.48 11.13 -11.83
CA VAL A 34 -8.84 11.71 -11.88
C VAL A 34 -8.82 13.16 -12.29
N ALA A 35 -7.96 13.99 -11.68
CA ALA A 35 -7.88 15.41 -12.00
C ALA A 35 -7.40 15.70 -13.45
N ASN A 36 -6.75 14.72 -14.08
CA ASN A 36 -6.29 14.81 -15.46
C ASN A 36 -7.15 13.98 -16.44
N ASN A 37 -8.31 13.49 -16.02
CA ASN A 37 -9.22 12.65 -16.82
C ASN A 37 -8.56 11.38 -17.40
N ILE A 38 -7.63 10.78 -16.67
CA ILE A 38 -6.94 9.55 -17.04
C ILE A 38 -7.69 8.36 -16.45
N THR A 39 -8.13 7.44 -17.31
CA THR A 39 -8.70 6.16 -16.86
C THR A 39 -7.56 5.19 -16.56
N ILE A 40 -7.53 4.67 -15.33
CA ILE A 40 -6.49 3.74 -14.88
C ILE A 40 -7.12 2.47 -14.30
N GLY A 41 -6.64 1.31 -14.74
CA GLY A 41 -7.07 0.02 -14.20
C GLY A 41 -6.53 -0.20 -12.80
N LYS A 42 -7.31 -0.82 -11.90
CA LYS A 42 -6.93 -1.01 -10.49
C LYS A 42 -5.65 -1.82 -10.30
N ASN A 43 -5.45 -2.88 -11.09
CA ASN A 43 -4.22 -3.68 -11.02
C ASN A 43 -3.00 -2.84 -11.42
N TYR A 44 -3.11 -2.12 -12.53
CA TYR A 44 -2.03 -1.25 -13.00
C TYR A 44 -1.75 -0.11 -12.03
N LEU A 45 -2.79 0.48 -11.41
CA LEU A 45 -2.61 1.48 -10.35
C LEU A 45 -1.84 0.92 -9.15
N ALA A 46 -2.15 -0.30 -8.72
CA ALA A 46 -1.42 -0.97 -7.63
C ALA A 46 0.05 -1.21 -7.98
N GLU A 47 0.33 -1.73 -9.17
CA GLU A 47 1.70 -1.98 -9.64
C GLU A 47 2.48 -0.67 -9.80
N LEU A 48 1.86 0.35 -10.39
CA LEU A 48 2.45 1.69 -10.54
C LEU A 48 2.80 2.29 -9.19
N CYS A 49 1.90 2.21 -8.21
CA CYS A 49 2.14 2.74 -6.87
C CYS A 49 3.22 1.94 -6.13
N ALA A 50 3.26 0.62 -6.28
CA ALA A 50 4.29 -0.22 -5.68
C ALA A 50 5.69 0.11 -6.21
N GLU A 51 5.80 0.42 -7.50
CA GLU A 51 7.07 0.88 -8.07
C GLU A 51 7.39 2.32 -7.64
N SER A 52 6.40 3.21 -7.67
CA SER A 52 6.59 4.63 -7.33
C SER A 52 6.97 4.84 -5.86
N GLU A 53 6.44 4.04 -4.93
CA GLU A 53 6.77 4.18 -3.51
C GLU A 53 8.26 3.90 -3.25
N LYS A 54 8.94 3.14 -4.11
CA LYS A 54 10.40 2.92 -3.99
C LYS A 54 11.22 4.19 -4.15
N TYR A 55 10.68 5.24 -4.77
CA TYR A 55 11.36 6.54 -4.89
C TYR A 55 11.65 7.20 -3.54
N ILE A 56 10.96 6.81 -2.46
CA ILE A 56 11.28 7.28 -1.10
C ILE A 56 12.47 6.54 -0.45
N GLY A 57 13.03 5.53 -1.14
CA GLY A 57 14.20 4.76 -0.69
C GLY A 57 13.88 3.38 -0.11
N THR A 58 12.61 3.04 0.14
CA THR A 58 12.21 1.71 0.62
C THR A 58 12.12 0.70 -0.52
N GLN A 59 12.76 -0.45 -0.39
CA GLN A 59 12.73 -1.53 -1.40
C GLN A 59 11.59 -2.53 -1.15
N GLY A 60 10.39 -2.00 -0.88
CA GLY A 60 9.19 -2.77 -0.54
C GLY A 60 8.63 -3.60 -1.70
N GLY A 61 7.74 -4.53 -1.35
CA GLY A 61 6.89 -5.24 -2.30
C GLY A 61 5.62 -4.47 -2.67
N GLY A 62 4.63 -5.15 -3.25
CA GLY A 62 3.39 -4.55 -3.74
C GLY A 62 2.12 -4.83 -2.91
N MET A 63 2.25 -5.43 -1.72
CA MET A 63 1.10 -5.88 -0.91
C MET A 63 0.20 -4.72 -0.50
N ASP A 64 0.78 -3.66 0.05
CA ASP A 64 0.06 -2.55 0.67
C ASP A 64 -0.75 -1.77 -0.38
N GLN A 65 -0.15 -1.52 -1.54
CA GLN A 65 -0.77 -0.82 -2.67
C GLN A 65 -1.84 -1.70 -3.33
N ALA A 66 -1.58 -3.00 -3.50
CA ALA A 66 -2.57 -3.94 -4.00
C ALA A 66 -3.77 -4.04 -3.05
N ALA A 67 -3.55 -4.10 -1.74
CA ALA A 67 -4.63 -4.10 -0.76
C ALA A 67 -5.45 -2.81 -0.84
N SER A 68 -4.81 -1.65 -0.92
CA SER A 68 -5.49 -0.36 -1.04
C SER A 68 -6.34 -0.24 -2.32
N CYS A 69 -5.90 -0.84 -3.44
CA CYS A 69 -6.60 -0.74 -4.73
C CYS A 69 -7.66 -1.82 -4.95
N LEU A 70 -7.44 -3.03 -4.44
CA LEU A 70 -8.18 -4.25 -4.83
C LEU A 70 -9.07 -4.83 -3.71
N ALA A 71 -9.06 -4.24 -2.52
CA ALA A 71 -9.95 -4.62 -1.42
C ALA A 71 -11.42 -4.63 -1.84
N ARG A 72 -12.18 -5.56 -1.23
CA ARG A 72 -13.64 -5.55 -1.26
C ARG A 72 -14.15 -5.62 0.16
N THR A 73 -15.20 -4.84 0.44
CA THR A 73 -15.86 -4.84 1.74
C THR A 73 -16.33 -6.24 2.11
N GLY A 74 -16.03 -6.67 3.34
CA GLY A 74 -16.48 -7.95 3.88
C GLY A 74 -15.58 -9.16 3.58
N SER A 75 -14.43 -8.97 2.93
CA SER A 75 -13.47 -10.06 2.66
C SER A 75 -12.03 -9.65 2.90
N ALA A 76 -11.21 -10.63 3.27
CA ALA A 76 -9.77 -10.53 3.08
C ALA A 76 -9.41 -10.85 1.62
N MET A 77 -8.12 -10.81 1.30
CA MET A 77 -7.65 -11.17 -0.04
C MET A 77 -6.32 -11.91 0.02
N MET A 78 -6.20 -12.94 -0.81
CA MET A 78 -4.94 -13.57 -1.15
C MET A 78 -4.37 -12.85 -2.36
N ILE A 79 -3.22 -12.21 -2.18
CA ILE A 79 -2.51 -11.46 -3.21
C ILE A 79 -1.36 -12.30 -3.73
N SER A 80 -1.32 -12.50 -5.04
CA SER A 80 -0.21 -13.14 -5.75
C SER A 80 0.47 -12.13 -6.66
N PHE A 81 1.78 -12.27 -6.83
CA PHE A 81 2.60 -11.39 -7.66
C PHE A 81 3.20 -12.18 -8.82
N ASN A 82 3.54 -11.49 -9.91
CA ASN A 82 4.10 -12.07 -11.14
C ASN A 82 3.18 -13.11 -11.83
N PRO A 83 1.98 -12.73 -12.33
CA PRO A 83 1.41 -11.37 -12.38
C PRO A 83 0.57 -11.01 -11.14
N LEU A 84 0.23 -9.73 -10.97
CA LEU A 84 -0.64 -9.30 -9.88
C LEU A 84 -2.05 -9.91 -10.00
N LYS A 85 -2.44 -10.71 -8.99
CA LYS A 85 -3.77 -11.28 -8.85
C LYS A 85 -4.24 -11.13 -7.40
N ALA A 86 -5.53 -10.84 -7.22
CA ALA A 86 -6.16 -10.78 -5.90
C ALA A 86 -7.42 -11.66 -5.88
N VAL A 87 -7.41 -12.69 -5.05
CA VAL A 87 -8.55 -13.60 -4.83
C VAL A 87 -9.16 -13.27 -3.47
N GLN A 88 -10.46 -13.02 -3.44
CA GLN A 88 -11.16 -12.70 -2.19
C GLN A 88 -11.25 -13.93 -1.30
N VAL A 89 -11.02 -13.74 0.00
CA VAL A 89 -11.03 -14.79 1.01
C VAL A 89 -12.10 -14.44 2.05
N THR A 90 -13.05 -15.33 2.24
CA THR A 90 -14.09 -15.21 3.27
C THR A 90 -13.47 -15.40 4.65
N LEU A 91 -13.74 -14.46 5.55
CA LEU A 91 -13.29 -14.55 6.93
C LEU A 91 -14.19 -15.49 7.74
N PRO A 92 -13.67 -16.17 8.77
CA PRO A 92 -14.48 -17.03 9.62
C PRO A 92 -15.59 -16.23 10.33
N VAL A 93 -16.77 -16.84 10.45
CA VAL A 93 -17.89 -16.25 11.18
C VAL A 93 -17.73 -16.49 12.69
N GLY A 94 -18.22 -15.56 13.50
CA GLY A 94 -18.18 -15.69 14.96
C GLY A 94 -16.85 -15.29 15.63
N CYS A 95 -15.91 -14.74 14.87
CA CYS A 95 -14.68 -14.14 15.41
C CYS A 95 -14.43 -12.75 14.82
N ALA A 96 -13.57 -11.96 15.48
CA ALA A 96 -13.15 -10.66 15.01
C ALA A 96 -11.62 -10.55 15.00
N PHE A 97 -11.09 -9.81 14.02
CA PHE A 97 -9.70 -9.35 14.03
C PHE A 97 -9.63 -8.01 14.75
N VAL A 98 -8.75 -7.92 15.75
CA VAL A 98 -8.53 -6.69 16.51
C VAL A 98 -7.10 -6.21 16.28
N VAL A 99 -6.94 -4.94 15.92
CA VAL A 99 -5.64 -4.30 15.75
C VAL A 99 -5.34 -3.49 17.02
N THR A 100 -4.23 -3.81 17.68
CA THR A 100 -3.77 -3.09 18.89
C THR A 100 -2.44 -2.41 18.59
N HIS A 101 -2.41 -1.08 18.71
CA HIS A 101 -1.21 -0.27 18.46
C HIS A 101 -0.22 -0.39 19.63
N SER A 102 1.04 -0.74 19.36
CA SER A 102 2.07 -0.92 20.40
C SER A 102 2.57 0.39 21.04
N LEU A 103 2.18 1.53 20.47
CA LEU A 103 2.65 2.89 20.80
C LEU A 103 4.10 3.19 20.39
N THR A 104 4.76 2.24 19.71
CA THR A 104 6.08 2.44 19.14
C THR A 104 5.98 2.75 17.65
N GLU A 105 6.51 3.90 17.25
CA GLU A 105 6.59 4.29 15.84
C GLU A 105 7.89 3.76 15.19
N LEU A 106 7.77 3.24 13.97
CA LEU A 106 8.93 2.89 13.14
C LEU A 106 8.75 3.42 11.72
N ASN A 107 9.54 4.44 11.37
CA ASN A 107 9.59 4.94 10.01
C ASN A 107 10.50 4.05 9.14
N LYS A 108 9.88 3.29 8.24
CA LYS A 108 10.57 2.36 7.33
C LYS A 108 11.55 3.07 6.38
N ALA A 109 11.24 4.29 5.94
CA ALA A 109 12.08 5.03 5.00
C ALA A 109 13.27 5.71 5.69
N ALA A 110 13.20 5.91 7.01
CA ALA A 110 14.26 6.58 7.78
C ALA A 110 15.34 5.62 8.32
N THR A 111 15.13 4.31 8.22
CA THR A 111 16.03 3.30 8.80
C THR A 111 16.42 2.22 7.79
N ALA A 112 17.62 1.67 7.92
CA ALA A 112 18.11 0.63 7.01
C ALA A 112 17.47 -0.75 7.26
N HIS A 113 16.82 -0.96 8.41
CA HIS A 113 16.35 -2.27 8.87
C HIS A 113 15.52 -3.03 7.83
N PHE A 114 14.59 -2.33 7.17
CA PHE A 114 13.73 -2.94 6.16
C PHE A 114 14.54 -3.40 4.93
N ASN A 115 15.36 -2.51 4.38
CA ASN A 115 16.16 -2.78 3.19
C ASN A 115 17.25 -3.84 3.44
N THR A 116 17.80 -3.93 4.67
CA THR A 116 18.72 -5.00 5.04
C THR A 116 18.07 -6.38 4.86
N ARG A 117 16.82 -6.55 5.33
CA ARG A 117 16.08 -7.82 5.16
C ARG A 117 15.78 -8.12 3.70
N VAL A 118 15.47 -7.10 2.91
CA VAL A 118 15.30 -7.25 1.45
C VAL A 118 16.59 -7.73 0.79
N ALA A 119 17.74 -7.18 1.16
CA ALA A 119 19.03 -7.57 0.61
C ALA A 119 19.40 -9.01 0.99
N GLU A 120 19.20 -9.39 2.26
CA GLU A 120 19.45 -10.76 2.72
C GLU A 120 18.62 -11.79 1.93
N CYS A 121 17.31 -11.54 1.72
CA CYS A 121 16.45 -12.43 0.94
C CYS A 121 16.78 -12.46 -0.56
N ARG A 122 17.51 -11.48 -1.09
CA ARG A 122 18.00 -11.47 -2.48
C ARG A 122 19.31 -12.23 -2.65
N LEU A 123 20.11 -12.30 -1.58
CA LEU A 123 21.43 -12.94 -1.59
C LEU A 123 21.37 -14.42 -1.20
N GLY A 124 20.39 -14.80 -0.38
CA GLY A 124 20.08 -16.20 -0.07
C GLY A 124 19.33 -16.88 -1.22
#